data_AF-A0AAJ0XE01-F1
#
_entry.id   AF-A0AAJ0XE01-F1
#
_cell.length_a   1.000
_cell.length_b   1.000
_cell.length_c   1.000
_cell.angle_alpha   90.00
_cell.angle_beta   90.00
_cell.angle_gamma   90.00
#
_symmetry.space_group_name_H-M   'P 1'
#
loop_
_entity.id
_entity.type
_entity.pdbx_description
1 polymer ?
#
loop_
_entity_poly.entity_id
_entity_poly.type
_entity_poly.pdbx_seq_one_letter_code
_entity_poly.pdbx_strand_id
1 'polypeptide(L)'
;MHIEAIYDKGRLEFKTPLRLKRDTLTVIVEVPDEAIDTADHRHQEGARALADIRHILGSFSKARPATSPAQDKAAFAEALADKYSQ
;
A
#
# COMPACT_ATOMS: atom_id res chain seq x y z
N MET A 1 -10.60 17.40 -25.60
CA MET A 1 -11.17 16.41 -26.54
C MET A 1 -11.21 15.09 -25.80
N HIS A 2 -12.39 14.49 -25.64
CA HIS A 2 -12.55 13.19 -24.97
C HIS A 2 -12.56 12.09 -26.02
N ILE A 3 -11.77 11.04 -25.81
CA ILE A 3 -11.70 9.88 -26.71
C ILE A 3 -12.15 8.68 -25.91
N GLU A 4 -13.16 7.97 -26.42
CA GLU A 4 -13.58 6.70 -25.85
C GLU A 4 -12.59 5.60 -26.24
N ALA A 5 -12.09 4.88 -25.24
CA ALA A 5 -11.25 3.71 -25.40
C ALA A 5 -11.78 2.56 -24.55
N ILE A 6 -11.53 1.34 -25.01
CA ILE A 6 -11.86 0.11 -24.29
C ILE A 6 -10.58 -0.35 -23.60
N TYR A 7 -10.65 -0.56 -22.29
CA TYR A 7 -9.58 -1.20 -21.54
C TYR A 7 -9.81 -2.71 -21.51
N ASP A 8 -8.89 -3.49 -22.07
CA ASP A 8 -8.87 -4.95 -21.97
C ASP A 8 -7.48 -5.43 -21.54
N LYS A 9 -7.41 -6.08 -20.37
CA LYS A 9 -6.19 -6.75 -19.84
C LYS A 9 -4.90 -5.91 -19.92
N GLY A 10 -4.97 -4.62 -19.57
CA GLY A 10 -3.81 -3.73 -19.59
C GLY A 10 -3.53 -3.05 -20.92
N ARG A 11 -4.39 -3.22 -21.93
CA ARG A 11 -4.32 -2.52 -23.21
C ARG A 11 -5.50 -1.57 -23.35
N LEU A 12 -5.24 -0.37 -23.86
CA LEU A 12 -6.26 0.61 -24.23
C LEU A 12 -6.42 0.59 -25.74
N GLU A 13 -7.60 0.24 -26.22
CA GLU A 13 -7.94 0.24 -27.63
C GLU A 13 -8.93 1.38 -27.93
N PHE A 14 -8.58 2.22 -28.91
CA PHE A 14 -9.47 3.32 -29.28
C PHE A 14 -10.69 2.78 -30.03
N LYS A 15 -11.88 3.18 -29.58
CA LYS A 15 -13.14 2.78 -30.23
C LYS A 15 -13.25 3.31 -31.66
N THR A 16 -12.63 4.47 -31.90
CA THR A 16 -12.52 5.08 -33.23
C THR A 16 -11.06 5.09 -33.65
N PRO A 17 -10.71 4.65 -34.86
CA PRO A 17 -9.33 4.69 -35.34
C PRO A 17 -8.85 6.14 -35.45
N LEU A 18 -7.82 6.49 -34.66
CA LEU A 18 -7.22 7.81 -34.63
C LEU A 18 -5.83 7.79 -35.24
N ARG A 19 -5.56 8.72 -36.15
CA ARG A 19 -4.20 9.01 -36.62
C ARG A 19 -3.57 10.07 -35.74
N LEU A 20 -2.69 9.63 -34.86
CA LEU A 20 -1.89 10.52 -34.02
C LEU A 20 -0.76 11.13 -34.85
N LYS A 21 -0.45 12.41 -34.58
CA LYS A 21 0.68 13.09 -35.27
C LYS A 21 2.06 12.65 -34.76
N ARG A 22 2.09 11.91 -33.66
CA ARG A 22 3.30 11.48 -32.95
C ARG A 22 3.11 10.03 -32.50
N ASP A 23 4.21 9.30 -32.46
CA ASP A 23 4.22 7.88 -32.07
C ASP A 23 4.06 7.69 -30.56
N THR A 24 4.56 8.64 -29.75
CA THR A 24 4.49 8.61 -28.29
C THR A 24 3.82 9.86 -27.76
N LEU A 25 2.81 9.70 -26.90
CA LEU A 25 2.14 10.79 -26.20
C LEU A 25 1.60 10.31 -24.84
N THR A 26 1.59 11.20 -23.87
CA THR A 26 1.01 10.95 -22.54
C THR A 26 -0.50 11.15 -22.61
N VAL A 27 -1.27 10.17 -22.14
CA VAL A 27 -2.73 10.25 -22.02
C VAL A 27 -3.13 10.32 -20.56
N ILE A 28 -4.18 11.09 -20.26
CA ILE A 28 -4.87 11.04 -18.97
C ILE A 28 -6.12 10.20 -19.20
N VAL A 29 -6.31 9.16 -18.38
CA VAL A 29 -7.42 8.23 -18.48
C VAL A 29 -8.29 8.41 -17.26
N GLU A 30 -9.57 8.68 -17.49
CA GLU A 30 -10.59 8.73 -16.44
C GLU A 30 -11.26 7.34 -16.38
N VAL A 31 -11.10 6.65 -15.26
CA VAL A 31 -11.69 5.34 -15.01
C VAL A 31 -12.67 5.51 -13.85
N PRO A 32 -13.93 5.04 -13.97
CA PRO A 32 -14.89 5.12 -12.88
C PRO A 32 -14.42 4.29 -11.69
N ASP A 33 -14.55 4.84 -10.48
CA ASP A 33 -14.10 4.20 -9.23
C ASP A 33 -14.69 2.80 -9.03
N GLU A 34 -15.92 2.56 -9.49
CA GLU A 34 -16.61 1.27 -9.42
C GLU A 34 -15.88 0.14 -10.17
N ALA A 35 -15.10 0.49 -11.19
CA ALA A 35 -14.33 -0.46 -11.99
C ALA A 35 -12.93 -0.74 -11.41
N ILE A 36 -12.54 -0.03 -10.34
CA ILE A 36 -11.24 -0.18 -9.69
C ILE A 36 -11.44 -1.00 -8.41
N ASP A 37 -11.07 -2.27 -8.46
CA ASP A 37 -10.98 -3.09 -7.27
C ASP A 37 -9.73 -2.68 -6.48
N THR A 38 -9.87 -1.64 -5.66
CA THR A 38 -8.87 -1.23 -4.67
C THR A 38 -8.89 -2.17 -3.46
N ALA A 39 -8.93 -3.48 -3.71
CA ALA A 39 -8.66 -4.44 -2.66
C ALA A 39 -7.27 -4.13 -2.10
N ASP A 40 -7.26 -3.70 -0.84
CA ASP A 40 -6.15 -3.09 -0.12
C ASP A 40 -4.93 -4.03 -0.07
N HIS A 41 -4.16 -4.08 -1.17
CA HIS A 41 -3.02 -4.98 -1.32
C HIS A 41 -2.01 -4.80 -0.19
N ARG A 42 -1.92 -3.60 0.38
CA ARG A 42 -1.07 -3.25 1.52
C ARG A 42 -1.43 -4.06 2.78
N HIS A 43 -2.72 -4.30 3.02
CA HIS A 43 -3.15 -5.08 4.18
C HIS A 43 -2.87 -6.59 4.00
N GLN A 44 -2.98 -7.11 2.78
CA GLN A 44 -2.66 -8.51 2.49
C GLN A 44 -1.14 -8.77 2.56
N GLU A 45 -0.32 -7.85 2.06
CA GLU A 45 1.14 -7.92 2.19
C GLU A 45 1.59 -7.84 3.65
N GLY A 46 1.00 -6.91 4.44
CA GLY A 46 1.31 -6.78 5.86
C GLY A 46 0.99 -8.06 6.65
N ALA A 47 -0.13 -8.72 6.36
CA ALA A 47 -0.50 -9.98 7.01
C ALA A 47 0.49 -11.12 6.68
N ARG A 48 0.97 -11.21 5.43
CA ARG A 48 1.98 -12.19 5.03
C ARG A 48 3.33 -11.94 5.70
N ALA A 49 3.81 -10.69 5.67
CA ALA A 49 5.06 -10.33 6.33
C ALA A 49 5.03 -10.63 7.83
N LEU A 50 3.90 -10.37 8.52
CA LEU A 50 3.73 -10.72 9.93
C LEU A 50 3.73 -12.24 10.17
N ALA A 51 3.16 -13.03 9.25
CA ALA A 51 3.20 -14.49 9.34
C ALA A 51 4.64 -15.01 9.20
N ASP A 52 5.42 -14.47 8.26
CA ASP A 52 6.82 -14.83 8.05
C ASP A 52 7.69 -14.48 9.25
N ILE A 53 7.51 -13.27 9.81
CA ILE A 53 8.21 -12.84 11.03
C ILE A 53 7.91 -13.78 12.19
N ARG A 54 6.65 -14.19 12.38
CA ARG A 54 6.27 -15.14 13.43
C ARG A 54 6.89 -16.52 13.20
N HIS A 55 6.97 -16.97 11.96
CA HIS A 55 7.61 -18.24 11.62
C HIS A 55 9.10 -18.23 11.93
N ILE A 56 9.82 -17.16 11.56
CA ILE A 56 11.26 -16.99 11.83
C ILE A 56 11.53 -16.91 13.34
N LEU A 57 10.70 -16.16 14.08
CA LEU A 57 10.91 -15.94 15.50
C LEU A 57 10.51 -17.15 16.37
N GLY A 58 9.58 -18.01 15.91
CA GLY A 58 9.18 -19.22 16.62
C GLY A 58 8.84 -18.96 18.10
N SER A 59 9.54 -19.63 19.01
CA SER A 59 9.36 -19.46 20.47
C SER A 59 9.76 -18.08 21.01
N PHE A 60 10.50 -17.29 20.23
CA PHE A 60 10.86 -15.91 20.56
C PHE A 60 9.78 -14.91 20.16
N SER A 61 8.74 -15.31 19.43
CA SER A 61 7.60 -14.45 19.14
C SER A 61 6.74 -14.25 20.39
N LYS A 62 7.17 -13.40 21.30
CA LYS A 62 6.37 -13.00 22.45
C LYS A 62 5.50 -11.82 22.04
N ALA A 63 4.19 -12.04 22.01
CA ALA A 63 3.24 -10.94 21.94
C ALA A 63 3.48 -10.03 23.15
N ARG A 64 3.70 -8.75 22.91
CA ARG A 64 3.76 -7.77 23.99
C ARG A 64 2.39 -7.77 24.69
N PRO A 65 2.33 -7.71 26.03
CA PRO A 65 1.06 -7.48 26.72
C PRO A 65 0.38 -6.24 26.15
N ALA A 66 -0.94 -6.28 26.01
CA ALA A 66 -1.71 -5.17 25.48
C ALA A 66 -1.53 -3.93 26.38
N THR A 67 -0.79 -2.93 25.90
CA THR A 67 -0.65 -1.63 26.53
C THR A 67 -1.45 -0.58 25.79
N SER A 68 -1.92 0.42 26.53
CA SER A 68 -2.53 1.61 25.92
C SER A 68 -1.46 2.51 25.29
N PRO A 69 -1.80 3.33 24.28
CA PRO A 69 -0.88 4.30 23.69
C PRO A 69 -0.26 5.26 24.72
N ALA A 70 -1.00 5.60 25.79
CA ALA A 70 -0.49 6.45 26.87
C ALA A 70 0.63 5.77 27.67
N GLN A 71 0.48 4.48 27.96
CA GLN A 71 1.51 3.68 28.65
C GLN A 71 2.75 3.49 27.78
N ASP A 72 2.58 3.31 26.48
CA ASP A 72 3.71 3.21 25.53
C ASP A 72 4.50 4.51 25.46
N LYS A 73 3.81 5.65 25.45
CA LYS A 73 4.46 6.97 25.46
C LYS A 73 5.23 7.21 26.76
N ALA A 74 4.70 6.77 27.90
CA ALA A 74 5.37 6.88 29.19
C ALA A 74 6.65 6.03 29.24
N ALA A 75 6.57 4.75 28.83
CA ALA A 75 7.73 3.86 28.79
C ALA A 75 8.83 4.35 27.84
N PHE A 76 8.44 4.96 26.70
CA PHE A 76 9.39 5.57 25.78
C PHE A 76 10.11 6.77 26.40
N ALA A 77 9.39 7.64 27.11
CA ALA A 77 9.96 8.81 27.77
C ALA A 77 10.95 8.41 28.88
N GLU A 78 10.62 7.37 29.65
CA GLU A 78 11.48 6.79 30.68
C GLU A 78 12.78 6.21 30.07
N ALA A 79 12.67 5.39 29.02
CA ALA A 79 13.84 4.82 28.34
C ALA A 79 14.75 5.90 27.70
N LEU A 80 14.16 7.00 27.22
CA LEU A 80 14.93 8.16 26.75
C LEU A 80 15.67 8.84 27.91
N ALA A 81 15.00 9.09 29.03
CA ALA A 81 15.62 9.72 30.19
C ALA A 81 16.83 8.90 30.68
N ASP A 82 16.69 7.57 30.77
CA ASP A 82 17.78 6.67 31.15
C ASP A 82 18.94 6.71 30.15
N LYS A 83 18.65 6.72 28.84
CA LYS A 83 19.67 6.71 27.79
C LYS A 83 20.48 8.01 27.72
N TYR A 84 19.88 9.16 28.02
CA TYR A 84 20.51 10.47 27.91
C TYR A 84 20.96 11.05 29.27
N SER A 85 20.83 10.27 30.35
CA SER A 85 21.33 10.61 31.69
C SER A 85 22.68 9.98 32.04
N GLN A 86 23.20 9.09 31.18
CA GLN A 86 24.58 8.59 31.21
C GLN A 86 25.48 9.33 30.22
#